data_AF-A0A352D5M9-F1
#
_entry.id   AF-A0A352D5M9-F1
#
_cell.length_a   1.000
_cell.length_b   1.000
_cell.length_c   1.000
_cell.angle_alpha   90.00
_cell.angle_beta   90.00
_cell.angle_gamma   90.00
#
_symmetry.space_group_name_H-M   'P 1'
#
loop_
_entity.id
_entity.type
_entity.pdbx_description
1 polymer ?
#
loop_
_entity_poly.entity_id
_entity_poly.type
_entity_poly.pdbx_seq_one_letter_code
_entity_poly.pdbx_strand_id
1 'polypeptide(L)'
;MKKVSLIFILSFFLNLIWENLHSYFYIVYMGGEITETILLRASIADAIIIILLTLPFVLVASLRKRSWLIIPIGVLISICIELYALNTGRWAYNEYMPIIPILSVGLTPTIQLGLLGYLSYFVFSKQ
;
A
#
# COMPACT_ATOMS: atom_id res chain seq x y z
N MET A 1 13.83 -12.00 -12.31
CA MET A 1 13.00 -11.21 -13.26
C MET A 1 11.54 -11.67 -13.27
N LYS A 2 11.20 -12.88 -13.74
CA LYS A 2 9.80 -13.34 -13.85
C LYS A 2 8.97 -13.18 -12.57
N LYS A 3 9.49 -13.59 -11.40
CA LYS A 3 8.80 -13.46 -10.10
C LYS A 3 8.51 -12.00 -9.72
N VAL A 4 9.46 -11.10 -9.95
CA VAL A 4 9.31 -9.67 -9.65
C VAL A 4 8.22 -9.04 -10.51
N SER A 5 8.20 -9.37 -11.81
CA SER A 5 7.14 -8.91 -12.73
C SER A 5 5.76 -9.42 -12.32
N LEU A 6 5.65 -10.69 -11.91
CA LEU A 6 4.38 -11.25 -11.43
C LEU A 6 3.90 -10.61 -10.13
N ILE A 7 4.81 -10.36 -9.18
CA ILE A 7 4.50 -9.63 -7.95
C ILE A 7 4.01 -8.22 -8.29
N PHE A 8 4.68 -7.51 -9.19
CA PHE A 8 4.24 -6.17 -9.62
C PHE A 8 2.83 -6.18 -10.20
N ILE A 9 2.58 -7.04 -11.19
CA ILE A 9 1.28 -7.12 -11.86
C ILE A 9 0.17 -7.41 -10.85
N LEU A 10 0.37 -8.40 -9.98
CA LEU A 10 -0.61 -8.74 -8.95
C LEU A 10 -0.81 -7.59 -7.95
N SER A 11 0.28 -6.99 -7.46
CA SER A 11 0.20 -5.86 -6.51
C SER A 11 -0.50 -4.66 -7.12
N PHE A 12 -0.28 -4.36 -8.40
CA PHE A 12 -0.94 -3.27 -9.10
C PHE A 12 -2.46 -3.48 -9.15
N PHE A 13 -2.93 -4.65 -9.56
CA PHE A 13 -4.36 -4.93 -9.61
C PHE A 13 -5.00 -4.96 -8.21
N LEU A 14 -4.32 -5.52 -7.21
CA LEU A 14 -4.80 -5.52 -5.83
C LEU A 14 -4.93 -4.09 -5.28
N ASN A 15 -3.93 -3.23 -5.51
CA ASN A 15 -4.02 -1.82 -5.11
C ASN A 15 -5.09 -1.09 -5.90
N LEU A 16 -5.25 -1.33 -7.20
CA LEU A 16 -6.30 -0.68 -8.00
C LEU A 16 -7.70 -0.98 -7.47
N ILE A 17 -7.96 -2.25 -7.12
CA ILE A 17 -9.23 -2.64 -6.48
C ILE A 17 -9.34 -1.98 -5.10
N TRP A 18 -8.26 -1.99 -4.31
CA TRP A 18 -8.26 -1.43 -2.96
C TRP A 18 -8.54 0.08 -2.95
N GLU A 19 -7.81 0.84 -3.75
CA GLU A 19 -7.95 2.29 -3.91
C GLU A 19 -9.38 2.67 -4.33
N ASN A 20 -9.95 1.95 -5.30
CA ASN A 20 -11.32 2.18 -5.72
C ASN A 20 -12.33 1.93 -4.59
N LEU A 21 -12.22 0.78 -3.90
CA LEU A 21 -13.13 0.43 -2.81
C LEU A 21 -13.02 1.38 -1.61
N HIS A 22 -11.84 1.93 -1.34
CA HIS A 22 -11.58 2.77 -0.17
C HIS A 22 -11.57 4.27 -0.48
N SER A 23 -11.67 4.66 -1.76
CA SER A 23 -11.77 6.06 -2.18
C SER A 23 -12.92 6.80 -1.49
N TYR A 24 -14.02 6.08 -1.19
CA TYR A 24 -15.15 6.58 -0.44
C TYR A 24 -14.76 7.19 0.92
N PHE A 25 -13.68 6.74 1.57
CA PHE A 25 -13.25 7.26 2.86
C PHE A 25 -12.54 8.62 2.81
N TYR A 26 -12.27 9.11 1.60
CA TYR A 26 -11.56 10.37 1.38
C TYR A 26 -12.51 11.44 0.85
N ILE A 27 -12.33 12.68 1.30
CA ILE A 27 -13.14 13.83 0.86
C ILE A 27 -12.56 14.46 -0.40
N VAL A 28 -11.24 14.67 -0.39
CA VAL A 28 -10.55 15.54 -1.34
C VAL A 28 -9.11 15.08 -1.51
N TYR A 29 -8.58 15.23 -2.72
CA TYR A 29 -7.16 15.07 -3.03
C TYR A 29 -6.59 16.39 -3.53
N MET A 30 -5.64 16.97 -2.79
CA MET A 30 -4.94 18.21 -3.10
C MET A 30 -5.89 19.37 -3.46
N GLY A 31 -7.01 19.49 -2.75
CA GLY A 31 -8.03 20.51 -2.99
C GLY A 31 -9.00 20.23 -4.15
N GLY A 32 -8.88 19.08 -4.82
CA GLY A 32 -9.77 18.68 -5.93
C GLY A 32 -10.45 17.31 -5.72
N GLU A 33 -11.32 16.98 -6.65
CA GLU A 33 -12.03 15.69 -6.66
C GLU A 33 -11.08 14.51 -6.86
N ILE A 34 -11.43 13.38 -6.24
CA ILE A 34 -10.71 12.13 -6.41
C ILE A 34 -11.17 11.51 -7.73
N THR A 35 -10.28 11.50 -8.71
CA THR A 35 -10.55 10.97 -10.04
C THR A 35 -9.90 9.60 -10.24
N GLU A 36 -10.43 8.83 -11.18
CA GLU A 36 -9.87 7.52 -11.56
C GLU A 36 -8.39 7.56 -11.95
N THR A 37 -7.93 8.67 -12.54
CA THR A 37 -6.51 8.85 -12.90
C THR A 37 -5.63 9.02 -11.67
N ILE A 38 -6.13 9.65 -10.60
CA ILE A 38 -5.43 9.78 -9.32
C ILE A 38 -5.33 8.41 -8.65
N LEU A 39 -6.43 7.64 -8.62
CA LEU A 39 -6.46 6.29 -8.04
C LEU A 39 -5.55 5.33 -8.81
N LEU A 40 -5.55 5.41 -10.14
CA LEU A 40 -4.64 4.64 -10.98
C LEU A 40 -3.18 4.98 -10.68
N ARG A 41 -2.85 6.28 -10.55
CA ARG A 41 -1.50 6.73 -10.20
C ARG A 41 -1.09 6.26 -8.81
N ALA A 42 -1.99 6.34 -7.82
CA ALA A 42 -1.75 5.83 -6.47
C ALA A 42 -1.44 4.32 -6.51
N SER A 43 -2.26 3.55 -7.22
CA SER A 43 -2.08 2.11 -7.40
C SER A 43 -0.74 1.72 -8.03
N ILE A 44 -0.26 2.50 -9.01
CA ILE A 44 1.07 2.31 -9.61
C ILE A 44 2.17 2.62 -8.59
N ALA A 45 2.05 3.72 -7.85
CA ALA A 45 3.02 4.11 -6.84
C ALA A 45 3.14 3.02 -5.74
N ASP A 46 2.00 2.52 -5.25
CA ASP A 46 1.96 1.46 -4.24
C ASP A 46 2.55 0.15 -4.76
N ALA A 47 2.26 -0.22 -6.01
CA ALA A 47 2.86 -1.39 -6.64
C ALA A 47 4.39 -1.27 -6.73
N ILE A 48 4.92 -0.08 -7.04
CA ILE A 48 6.36 0.19 -7.04
C ILE A 48 6.93 0.04 -5.63
N ILE A 49 6.27 0.61 -4.61
CA ILE A 49 6.70 0.49 -3.21
C ILE A 49 6.71 -0.99 -2.79
N ILE A 50 5.69 -1.76 -3.17
CA ILE A 50 5.60 -3.19 -2.89
C ILE A 50 6.73 -3.98 -3.57
N ILE A 51 7.11 -3.65 -4.82
CA ILE A 51 8.31 -4.25 -5.42
C ILE A 51 9.51 -4.00 -4.52
N LEU A 52 9.78 -2.73 -4.18
CA LEU A 52 10.97 -2.36 -3.42
C LEU A 52 10.99 -3.04 -2.04
N LEU A 53 9.84 -3.10 -1.39
CA LEU A 53 9.64 -3.78 -0.11
C LEU A 53 9.89 -5.29 -0.19
N THR A 54 9.43 -5.94 -1.26
CA THR A 54 9.49 -7.41 -1.40
C THR A 54 10.81 -7.89 -2.03
N LEU A 55 11.54 -7.03 -2.72
CA LEU A 55 12.76 -7.37 -3.45
C LEU A 55 13.83 -8.09 -2.60
N PRO A 56 14.16 -7.66 -1.36
CA PRO A 56 15.13 -8.36 -0.52
C PRO A 56 14.71 -9.80 -0.22
N PHE A 57 13.41 -10.04 -0.03
CA PHE A 57 12.85 -11.37 0.26
C PHE A 57 12.86 -12.27 -0.96
N VAL A 58 12.77 -11.71 -2.17
CA VAL A 58 12.90 -12.47 -3.42
C VAL A 58 14.35 -12.86 -3.70
N LEU A 59 15.31 -11.95 -3.45
CA LEU A 59 16.71 -12.14 -3.81
C LEU A 59 17.52 -12.92 -2.76
N VAL A 60 17.21 -12.76 -1.47
CA VAL A 60 18.03 -13.31 -0.38
C VAL A 60 17.34 -14.51 0.25
N ALA A 61 17.94 -15.70 0.06
CA ALA A 61 17.34 -16.96 0.51
C ALA A 61 17.08 -17.04 2.02
N SER A 62 17.94 -16.43 2.85
CA SER A 62 17.80 -16.41 4.31
C SER A 62 16.61 -15.54 4.77
N LEU A 63 16.27 -14.50 4.01
CA LEU A 63 15.14 -13.61 4.30
C LEU A 63 13.79 -14.24 3.94
N ARG A 64 13.75 -15.24 3.06
CA ARG A 64 12.49 -15.92 2.67
C ARG A 64 11.73 -16.50 3.87
N LYS A 65 12.43 -17.04 4.87
CA LYS A 65 11.83 -17.56 6.12
C LYS A 65 11.27 -16.46 7.03
N ARG A 66 11.67 -15.20 6.77
CA ARG A 66 11.27 -14.01 7.51
C ARG A 66 10.37 -13.10 6.67
N SER A 67 9.73 -13.62 5.62
CA SER A 67 8.84 -12.83 4.75
C SER A 67 7.65 -12.20 5.48
N TRP A 68 7.29 -12.70 6.66
CA TRP A 68 6.31 -12.06 7.53
C TRP A 68 6.69 -10.62 7.90
N LEU A 69 7.99 -10.25 7.84
CA LEU A 69 8.47 -8.88 8.06
C LEU A 69 7.97 -7.87 7.02
N ILE A 70 7.49 -8.33 5.85
CA ILE A 70 6.87 -7.47 4.84
C ILE A 70 5.69 -6.70 5.44
N ILE A 71 4.91 -7.33 6.33
CA ILE A 71 3.73 -6.71 6.94
C ILE A 71 4.12 -5.51 7.82
N PRO A 72 4.91 -5.66 8.91
CA PRO A 72 5.24 -4.53 9.78
C PRO A 72 6.06 -3.46 9.08
N ILE A 73 6.93 -3.82 8.12
CA ILE A 73 7.69 -2.82 7.35
C ILE A 73 6.75 -2.03 6.42
N GLY A 74 5.83 -2.71 5.73
CA GLY A 74 4.85 -2.06 4.88
C GLY A 74 3.91 -1.14 5.66
N VAL A 75 3.44 -1.58 6.84
CA VAL A 75 2.65 -0.75 7.76
C VAL A 75 3.42 0.50 8.19
N LEU A 76 4.70 0.36 8.54
CA LEU A 76 5.54 1.49 8.92
C LEU A 76 5.70 2.50 7.77
N ILE A 77 5.91 2.01 6.54
CA ILE A 77 5.99 2.87 5.35
C ILE A 77 4.67 3.61 5.12
N SER A 78 3.52 2.91 5.20
CA SER A 78 2.21 3.53 5.07
C SER A 78 1.97 4.63 6.11
N ILE A 79 2.35 4.39 7.37
CA ILE A 79 2.23 5.41 8.43
C ILE A 79 3.02 6.67 8.07
N CYS A 80 4.25 6.53 7.59
CA CYS A 80 5.06 7.67 7.16
C CYS A 80 4.40 8.44 5.99
N ILE A 81 3.81 7.74 5.02
CA ILE A 81 3.10 8.35 3.89
C ILE A 81 1.86 9.11 4.36
N GLU A 82 1.03 8.48 5.22
CA GLU A 82 -0.19 9.11 5.74
C GLU A 82 0.13 10.34 6.58
N LEU A 83 1.11 10.25 7.50
CA LEU A 83 1.52 11.39 8.31
C LEU A 83 2.01 12.53 7.43
N TYR A 84 2.81 12.26 6.40
CA TYR A 84 3.26 13.28 5.47
C TYR A 84 2.08 13.92 4.73
N ALA A 85 1.17 13.10 4.20
CA ALA A 85 0.05 13.58 3.41
C ALA A 85 -0.96 14.40 4.22
N LEU A 86 -1.28 13.99 5.44
CA LEU A 86 -2.14 14.74 6.35
C LEU A 86 -1.49 16.06 6.77
N ASN A 87 -0.20 16.04 7.15
CA ASN A 87 0.51 17.27 7.55
C ASN A 87 0.68 18.28 6.41
N THR A 88 0.70 17.80 5.17
CA THR A 88 0.79 18.66 3.97
C THR A 88 -0.58 18.97 3.35
N GLY A 89 -1.68 18.50 3.96
CA GLY A 89 -3.04 18.73 3.47
C GLY A 89 -3.30 18.10 2.09
N ARG A 90 -2.57 17.04 1.72
CA ARG A 90 -2.73 16.36 0.42
C ARG A 90 -4.02 15.59 0.31
N TRP A 91 -4.56 15.09 1.40
CA TRP A 91 -5.89 14.50 1.46
C TRP A 91 -6.48 14.65 2.85
N ALA A 92 -7.80 14.51 2.91
CA ALA A 92 -8.55 14.52 4.16
C ALA A 92 -9.53 13.34 4.16
N TYR A 93 -9.70 12.75 5.34
CA TYR A 93 -10.65 11.66 5.55
C TYR A 93 -12.04 12.20 5.86
N ASN A 94 -13.06 11.41 5.55
CA ASN A 94 -14.41 11.64 6.05
C ASN A 94 -14.64 10.95 7.40
N GLU A 95 -15.85 11.14 7.95
CA GLU A 95 -16.26 10.59 9.25
C GLU A 95 -16.33 9.05 9.30
N TYR A 96 -16.36 8.38 8.13
CA TYR A 96 -16.44 6.94 8.04
C TYR A 96 -15.08 6.25 8.04
N MET A 97 -13.99 6.99 7.84
CA MET A 97 -12.63 6.42 7.87
C MET A 97 -12.31 5.91 9.27
N PRO A 98 -12.05 4.60 9.46
CA PRO A 98 -11.60 4.10 10.75
C PRO A 98 -10.22 4.68 11.05
N ILE A 99 -10.06 5.35 12.19
CA ILE A 99 -8.80 6.00 12.59
C ILE A 99 -8.06 5.16 13.62
N ILE A 100 -6.72 5.11 13.52
CA ILE A 100 -5.84 4.58 14.56
C ILE A 100 -5.65 5.67 15.63
N PRO A 101 -6.22 5.55 16.85
CA PRO A 101 -6.35 6.67 17.79
C PRO A 101 -5.04 7.32 18.24
N ILE A 102 -3.95 6.55 18.30
CA ILE A 102 -2.64 7.04 18.76
C ILE A 102 -1.93 7.86 17.69
N LEU A 103 -2.15 7.54 16.42
CA LEU A 103 -1.43 8.12 15.28
C LEU A 103 -2.27 9.11 14.48
N SER A 104 -3.60 9.09 14.67
CA SER A 104 -4.57 9.89 13.91
C SER A 104 -4.48 9.67 12.39
N VAL A 105 -4.08 8.47 11.96
CA VAL A 105 -4.03 8.04 10.56
C VAL A 105 -5.15 7.05 10.24
N GLY A 106 -5.57 6.99 8.98
CA GLY A 106 -6.57 6.04 8.50
C GLY A 106 -6.07 4.60 8.58
N LEU A 107 -6.93 3.70 9.07
CA LEU A 107 -6.61 2.28 9.21
C LEU A 107 -6.39 1.61 7.85
N THR A 108 -7.24 1.95 6.87
CA THR A 108 -7.26 1.30 5.56
C THR A 108 -5.99 1.57 4.75
N PRO A 109 -5.48 2.82 4.60
CA PRO A 109 -4.17 3.04 3.96
C PRO A 109 -3.01 2.50 4.80
N THR A 110 -3.14 2.48 6.13
CA THR A 110 -2.08 1.99 7.03
C THR A 110 -1.77 0.51 6.83
N ILE A 111 -2.79 -0.33 6.61
CA ILE A 111 -2.60 -1.78 6.46
C ILE A 111 -2.26 -2.20 5.02
N GLN A 112 -2.58 -1.35 4.04
CA GLN A 112 -2.58 -1.69 2.62
C GLN A 112 -1.24 -2.21 2.11
N LEU A 113 -0.16 -1.44 2.26
CA LEU A 113 1.16 -1.83 1.74
C LEU A 113 1.68 -3.11 2.39
N GLY A 114 1.47 -3.28 3.70
CA GLY A 114 1.89 -4.47 4.43
C GLY A 114 1.10 -5.71 4.02
N LEU A 115 -0.24 -5.61 3.98
CA LEU A 115 -1.13 -6.72 3.63
C LEU A 115 -0.97 -7.12 2.16
N LEU A 116 -1.13 -6.18 1.24
CA LEU A 116 -1.08 -6.46 -0.19
C LEU A 116 0.34 -6.84 -0.61
N GLY A 117 1.37 -6.22 -0.05
CA GLY A 117 2.75 -6.60 -0.29
C GLY A 117 3.05 -8.04 0.13
N TYR A 118 2.59 -8.46 1.31
CA TYR A 118 2.76 -9.83 1.77
C TYR A 118 1.97 -10.82 0.92
N LEU A 119 0.72 -10.51 0.58
CA LEU A 119 -0.13 -11.36 -0.28
C LEU A 119 0.49 -11.55 -1.67
N SER A 120 0.92 -10.46 -2.31
CA SER A 120 1.55 -10.51 -3.64
C SER A 120 2.84 -11.34 -3.63
N TYR A 121 3.67 -11.18 -2.60
CA TYR A 121 4.86 -12.01 -2.42
C TYR A 121 4.50 -13.48 -2.18
N PHE A 122 3.55 -13.75 -1.28
CA PHE A 122 3.18 -15.10 -0.85
C PHE A 122 2.75 -15.97 -2.02
N VAL A 123 1.88 -15.44 -2.90
CA VAL A 123 1.35 -16.16 -4.08
C VAL A 123 2.45 -16.70 -5.00
N PHE A 124 3.54 -15.93 -5.22
CA PHE A 124 4.62 -16.31 -6.13
C PHE A 124 5.89 -16.83 -5.43
N SER A 125 5.91 -16.83 -4.09
CA SER A 125 7.06 -17.30 -3.30
C SER A 125 7.10 -18.82 -3.09
N LYS A 126 5.96 -19.50 -3.19
CA LYS A 126 5.83 -20.97 -2.96
C LYS A 126 6.15 -21.84 -4.18
N GLN A 127 6.47 -21.24 -5.32
CA GLN A 127 6.96 -21.93 -6.53
C GLN A 127 8.48 -21.90 -6.59
#